data_AF-A0A1Q7Y7E4-F1
#
_entry.id   AF-A0A1Q7Y7E4-F1
#
_cell.length_a   1.000
_cell.length_b   1.000
_cell.length_c   1.000
_cell.angle_alpha   90.00
_cell.angle_beta   90.00
_cell.angle_gamma   90.00
#
_symmetry.space_group_name_H-M   'P 1'
#
loop_
_entity.id
_entity.type
_entity.pdbx_description
1 polymer ?
#
loop_
_entity_poly.entity_id
_entity_poly.type
_entity_poly.pdbx_seq_one_letter_code
_entity_poly.pdbx_strand_id
1 'polypeptide(L)'
;MRFSKFIVILLLLGIWANAAAQGSYAHLRSWEGKYPTYNREHRNFFNLPEIQRPLRRLLSQHDYYMLTRGHTKEGPIEIVDNYLRVFMCGSPRSYACDHITLFIIDLNDGSMYAAFDIISDAPRYYSTKGKFTDLPERVRGWRYTERD
;
A
#
# COMPACT_ATOMS: atom_id res chain seq x y z
N MET A 1 56.34 -25.46 21.62
CA MET A 1 55.47 -25.40 20.42
C MET A 1 54.09 -25.96 20.78
N ARG A 2 53.08 -25.09 20.95
CA ARG A 2 51.66 -25.50 21.10
C ARG A 2 50.76 -24.26 20.97
N PHE A 3 50.60 -23.76 19.74
CA PHE A 3 49.60 -22.74 19.39
C PHE A 3 48.85 -23.23 18.15
N SER A 4 47.83 -24.09 18.30
CA SER A 4 47.07 -24.52 17.13
C SER A 4 45.75 -25.21 17.45
N LYS A 5 44.85 -24.63 18.26
CA LYS A 5 43.47 -25.16 18.40
C LYS A 5 42.36 -24.12 18.65
N PHE A 6 42.58 -22.82 18.44
CA PHE A 6 41.52 -21.81 18.71
C PHE A 6 41.01 -21.02 17.50
N ILE A 7 41.56 -21.22 16.30
CA ILE A 7 41.22 -20.37 15.14
C ILE A 7 39.99 -20.87 14.36
N VAL A 8 39.53 -22.10 14.56
CA VAL A 8 38.45 -22.68 13.72
C VAL A 8 37.04 -22.24 14.16
N ILE A 9 36.84 -21.78 15.40
CA ILE A 9 35.50 -21.42 15.90
C ILE A 9 35.08 -20.00 15.47
N LEU A 10 36.01 -19.12 15.12
CA LEU A 10 35.71 -17.73 14.72
C LEU A 10 35.25 -17.58 13.25
N LEU A 11 35.32 -18.64 12.45
CA LEU A 11 34.88 -18.64 11.05
C LEU A 11 33.41 -19.03 10.84
N LEU A 12 32.70 -19.45 11.89
CA LEU A 12 31.28 -19.86 11.83
C LEU A 12 30.28 -18.76 12.24
N LEU A 13 30.75 -17.57 12.62
CA LEU A 13 29.88 -16.43 12.97
C LEU A 13 29.64 -15.45 11.80
N GLY A 14 30.24 -15.69 10.63
CA GLY A 14 30.24 -14.74 9.49
C GLY A 14 29.19 -14.98 8.40
N ILE A 15 28.31 -15.98 8.54
CA ILE A 15 27.33 -16.32 7.50
C ILE A 15 25.91 -16.32 8.10
N TRP A 16 25.55 -15.26 8.80
CA TRP A 16 24.13 -14.91 8.90
C TRP A 16 23.92 -13.90 7.80
N ALA A 17 23.38 -14.45 6.71
CA ALA A 17 23.08 -13.75 5.49
C ALA A 17 22.57 -12.35 5.82
N ASN A 18 23.28 -11.36 5.31
CA ASN A 18 22.61 -10.22 4.71
C ASN A 18 21.66 -10.82 3.66
N ALA A 19 20.49 -11.29 4.10
CA ALA A 19 19.30 -11.25 3.31
C ALA A 19 19.11 -9.76 3.05
N ALA A 20 19.85 -9.27 2.05
CA ALA A 20 19.66 -7.97 1.48
C ALA A 20 18.16 -7.83 1.35
N ALA A 21 17.62 -6.83 2.03
CA ALA A 21 16.24 -6.44 1.95
C ALA A 21 15.91 -6.26 0.46
N GLN A 22 15.49 -7.32 -0.21
CA GLN A 22 14.50 -7.22 -1.26
C GLN A 22 13.40 -6.42 -0.58
N GLY A 23 13.27 -5.14 -0.96
CA GLY A 23 12.50 -4.14 -0.21
C GLY A 23 11.23 -4.81 0.29
N SER A 24 10.91 -4.70 1.59
CA SER A 24 10.05 -5.68 2.27
C SER A 24 8.60 -5.72 1.76
N TYR A 25 8.31 -4.99 0.69
CA TYR A 25 7.05 -4.85 -0.02
C TYR A 25 7.15 -5.18 -1.52
N ALA A 26 8.30 -5.63 -2.03
CA ALA A 26 8.48 -5.98 -3.44
C ALA A 26 7.53 -7.11 -3.88
N HIS A 27 7.18 -8.04 -2.97
CA HIS A 27 6.17 -9.07 -3.21
C HIS A 27 4.79 -8.49 -3.50
N LEU A 28 4.51 -7.26 -3.06
CA LEU A 28 3.24 -6.62 -3.34
C LEU A 28 3.05 -6.25 -4.81
N ARG A 29 4.12 -6.20 -5.63
CA ARG A 29 3.98 -6.04 -7.08
C ARG A 29 3.14 -7.14 -7.72
N SER A 30 3.09 -8.33 -7.12
CA SER A 30 2.23 -9.42 -7.58
C SER A 30 0.73 -9.09 -7.49
N TRP A 31 0.35 -7.97 -6.86
CA TRP A 31 -1.02 -7.48 -6.81
C TRP A 31 -1.42 -6.61 -8.00
N GLU A 32 -0.47 -6.18 -8.84
CA GLU A 32 -0.77 -5.38 -10.04
C GLU A 32 -1.87 -6.02 -10.90
N GLY A 33 -2.81 -5.19 -11.34
CA GLY A 33 -3.95 -5.58 -12.18
C GLY A 33 -5.06 -6.36 -11.46
N LYS A 34 -4.89 -6.75 -10.19
CA LYS A 34 -5.95 -7.42 -9.41
C LYS A 34 -7.00 -6.41 -8.94
N TYR A 35 -8.21 -6.92 -8.68
CA TYR A 35 -9.38 -6.17 -8.16
C TYR A 35 -10.11 -5.18 -9.10
N PRO A 36 -10.41 -5.50 -10.38
CA PRO A 36 -11.50 -4.80 -11.03
C PRO A 36 -12.82 -5.24 -10.37
N THR A 37 -13.52 -4.32 -9.70
CA THR A 37 -14.69 -4.51 -8.80
C THR A 37 -15.91 -5.26 -9.37
N TYR A 38 -15.85 -5.79 -10.59
CA TYR A 38 -16.93 -6.61 -11.15
C TYR A 38 -16.92 -8.06 -10.68
N ASN A 39 -15.82 -8.54 -10.07
CA ASN A 39 -15.70 -9.94 -9.69
C ASN A 39 -15.72 -10.12 -8.16
N ARG A 40 -16.67 -10.93 -7.67
CA ARG A 40 -16.91 -11.24 -6.25
C ARG A 40 -15.79 -12.07 -5.58
N GLU A 41 -14.62 -12.16 -6.20
CA GLU A 41 -13.49 -12.87 -5.61
C GLU A 41 -12.87 -12.02 -4.50
N HIS A 42 -13.22 -12.38 -3.27
CA HIS A 42 -12.66 -11.88 -2.01
C HIS A 42 -11.16 -12.18 -1.90
N ARG A 43 -10.34 -11.57 -2.75
CA ARG A 43 -8.94 -11.39 -2.39
C ARG A 43 -8.89 -10.23 -1.39
N ASN A 44 -8.03 -10.31 -0.39
CA ASN A 44 -8.08 -9.42 0.76
C ASN A 44 -6.79 -8.60 0.87
N PHE A 45 -6.51 -7.73 -0.09
CA PHE A 45 -5.29 -6.90 -0.10
C PHE A 45 -5.14 -6.13 1.22
N PHE A 46 -6.21 -5.49 1.68
CA PHE A 46 -6.23 -4.77 2.96
C PHE A 46 -6.20 -5.67 4.21
N ASN A 47 -6.35 -7.00 4.09
CA ASN A 47 -6.17 -7.91 5.23
C ASN A 47 -4.75 -8.47 5.33
N LEU A 48 -3.85 -8.14 4.40
CA LEU A 48 -2.44 -8.49 4.53
C LEU A 48 -1.90 -7.86 5.83
N PRO A 49 -1.26 -8.62 6.74
CA PRO A 49 -0.83 -8.09 8.03
C PRO A 49 0.07 -6.85 7.92
N GLU A 50 0.93 -6.83 6.91
CA GLU A 50 1.84 -5.73 6.59
C GLU A 50 1.11 -4.46 6.10
N ILE A 51 -0.14 -4.58 5.64
CA ILE A 51 -1.00 -3.46 5.22
C ILE A 51 -1.99 -3.08 6.32
N GLN A 52 -2.68 -4.07 6.88
CA GLN A 52 -3.72 -3.90 7.88
C GLN A 52 -3.21 -3.20 9.14
N ARG A 53 -2.07 -3.64 9.69
CA ARG A 53 -1.59 -3.15 10.99
C ARG A 53 -1.21 -1.66 10.92
N PRO A 54 -0.42 -1.19 9.93
CA PRO A 54 -0.15 0.24 9.80
C PRO A 54 -1.42 1.06 9.58
N LEU A 55 -2.33 0.59 8.71
CA LEU A 55 -3.58 1.30 8.44
C LEU A 55 -4.46 1.47 9.68
N ARG A 56 -4.63 0.43 10.51
CA ARG A 56 -5.42 0.53 11.75
C ARG A 56 -4.79 1.45 12.80
N ARG A 57 -3.48 1.72 12.72
CA ARG A 57 -2.80 2.71 13.56
C ARG A 57 -2.89 4.11 12.98
N LEU A 58 -2.87 4.23 11.66
CA LEU A 58 -2.86 5.49 10.93
C LEU A 58 -4.25 6.13 10.86
N LEU A 59 -5.29 5.31 10.68
CA LEU A 59 -6.64 5.76 10.37
C LEU A 59 -7.57 5.66 11.57
N SER A 60 -8.58 6.53 11.60
CA SER A 60 -9.74 6.34 12.46
C SER A 60 -10.48 5.04 12.08
N GLN A 61 -11.29 4.51 13.00
CA GLN A 61 -12.10 3.32 12.70
C GLN A 61 -13.03 3.55 11.50
N HIS A 62 -13.57 4.76 11.36
CA HIS A 62 -14.44 5.13 10.25
C HIS A 62 -13.67 5.17 8.92
N ASP A 63 -12.52 5.87 8.86
CA ASP A 63 -11.73 5.98 7.64
C ASP A 63 -11.16 4.61 7.22
N TYR A 64 -10.76 3.77 8.18
CA TYR A 64 -10.35 2.39 7.91
C TYR A 64 -11.49 1.57 7.29
N TYR A 65 -12.71 1.70 7.81
CA TYR A 65 -13.87 1.04 7.22
C TYR A 65 -14.14 1.55 5.80
N MET A 66 -14.11 2.87 5.59
CA MET A 66 -14.34 3.47 4.27
C MET A 66 -13.32 2.96 3.25
N LEU A 67 -12.04 2.95 3.62
CA LEU A 67 -10.96 2.46 2.78
C LEU A 67 -11.10 0.99 2.40
N THR A 68 -11.54 0.13 3.32
CA THR A 68 -11.48 -1.33 3.12
C THR A 68 -12.80 -1.95 2.66
N ARG A 69 -13.93 -1.28 2.90
CA ARG A 69 -15.28 -1.85 2.70
C ARG A 69 -16.35 -0.82 2.31
N GLY A 70 -16.11 0.47 2.52
CA GLY A 70 -17.15 1.49 2.35
C GLY A 70 -17.37 1.94 0.90
N HIS A 71 -16.40 1.71 0.02
CA HIS A 71 -16.54 2.05 -1.40
C HIS A 71 -17.24 0.95 -2.19
N THR A 72 -18.04 1.36 -3.18
CA THR A 72 -18.77 0.45 -4.08
C THR A 72 -17.96 0.08 -5.32
N LYS A 73 -16.93 0.87 -5.64
CA LYS A 73 -16.03 0.65 -6.77
C LYS A 73 -14.58 0.73 -6.30
N GLU A 74 -13.78 -0.22 -6.76
CA GLU A 74 -12.33 -0.34 -6.58
C GLU A 74 -11.72 -0.60 -7.96
N GLY A 75 -10.83 0.31 -8.39
CA GLY A 75 -10.05 0.11 -9.61
C GLY A 75 -8.99 -0.98 -9.41
N PRO A 76 -8.44 -1.52 -10.51
CA PRO A 76 -7.33 -2.45 -10.38
C PRO A 76 -6.18 -1.80 -9.63
N ILE A 77 -5.42 -2.60 -8.90
CA ILE A 77 -4.18 -2.15 -8.27
C ILE A 77 -3.18 -1.80 -9.37
N GLU A 78 -2.63 -0.60 -9.31
CA GLU A 78 -1.69 -0.09 -10.31
C GLU A 78 -0.31 0.10 -9.69
N ILE A 79 0.73 -0.16 -10.47
CA ILE A 79 2.11 0.15 -10.10
C ILE A 79 2.55 1.36 -10.91
N VAL A 80 2.89 2.44 -10.22
CA VAL A 80 3.47 3.65 -10.82
C VAL A 80 4.85 3.84 -10.22
N ASP A 81 5.88 3.55 -11.02
CA ASP A 81 7.27 3.46 -10.58
C ASP A 81 7.47 2.38 -9.48
N ASN A 82 7.80 2.83 -8.26
CA ASN A 82 7.95 2.01 -7.07
C ASN A 82 6.79 2.24 -6.09
N TYR A 83 5.65 2.74 -6.57
CA TYR A 83 4.45 2.91 -5.76
C TYR A 83 3.36 1.96 -6.24
N LEU A 84 2.72 1.29 -5.30
CA LEU A 84 1.46 0.60 -5.52
C LEU A 84 0.34 1.56 -5.16
N ARG A 85 -0.65 1.76 -6.04
CA ARG A 85 -1.84 2.55 -5.74
C ARG A 85 -3.13 1.74 -5.94
N VAL A 86 -4.11 2.08 -5.12
CA VAL A 86 -5.48 1.57 -5.18
C VAL A 86 -6.41 2.76 -5.23
N PHE A 87 -7.19 2.86 -6.30
CA PHE A 87 -8.22 3.86 -6.46
C PHE A 87 -9.56 3.27 -6.05
N MET A 88 -10.29 3.94 -5.18
CA MET A 88 -11.64 3.54 -4.78
C MET A 88 -12.58 4.72 -4.95
N CYS A 89 -13.83 4.44 -5.30
CA CYS A 89 -14.83 5.47 -5.35
C CYS A 89 -16.22 4.99 -4.90
N GLY A 90 -17.04 5.99 -4.63
CA GLY A 90 -18.47 5.88 -4.40
C GLY A 90 -18.85 5.47 -3.00
N SER A 91 -20.16 5.53 -2.75
CA SER A 91 -20.77 5.16 -1.47
C SER A 91 -21.89 4.13 -1.67
N PRO A 92 -22.28 3.39 -0.61
CA PRO A 92 -23.41 2.47 -0.67
C PRO A 92 -24.75 3.17 -0.94
N ARG A 93 -24.80 4.51 -0.76
CA ARG A 93 -26.01 5.32 -0.96
C ARG A 93 -26.20 5.77 -2.41
N SER A 94 -25.11 6.12 -3.09
CA SER A 94 -25.17 6.80 -4.39
C SER A 94 -24.74 5.91 -5.56
N TYR A 95 -23.85 4.94 -5.34
CA TYR A 95 -23.14 4.16 -6.39
C TYR A 95 -22.39 5.00 -7.46
N ALA A 96 -22.61 6.31 -7.51
CA ALA A 96 -21.79 7.30 -8.20
C ALA A 96 -20.43 7.40 -7.52
N CYS A 97 -19.39 7.86 -8.25
CA CYS A 97 -18.07 8.17 -7.67
C CYS A 97 -18.09 9.54 -6.97
N ASP A 98 -19.00 9.74 -6.01
CA ASP A 98 -19.15 10.96 -5.21
C ASP A 98 -18.05 11.11 -4.15
N HIS A 99 -17.59 9.99 -3.60
CA HIS A 99 -16.46 9.91 -2.69
C HIS A 99 -15.28 9.26 -3.40
N ILE A 100 -14.13 9.92 -3.45
CA ILE A 100 -12.93 9.38 -4.10
C ILE A 100 -11.82 9.20 -3.07
N THR A 101 -11.32 7.98 -2.98
CA THR A 101 -10.25 7.60 -2.07
C THR A 101 -9.08 7.02 -2.85
N LEU A 102 -7.87 7.47 -2.51
CA LEU A 102 -6.62 6.97 -3.06
C LEU A 102 -5.76 6.40 -1.94
N PHE A 103 -5.35 5.15 -2.08
CA PHE A 103 -4.40 4.51 -1.18
C PHE A 103 -3.12 4.18 -1.93
N ILE A 104 -1.96 4.49 -1.33
CA ILE A 104 -0.65 4.35 -1.96
C ILE A 104 0.33 3.72 -0.96
N ILE A 105 1.18 2.82 -1.45
CA ILE A 105 2.30 2.24 -0.72
C ILE A 105 3.59 2.48 -1.50
N ASP A 106 4.62 3.04 -0.86
CA ASP A 106 5.99 3.02 -1.37
C ASP A 106 6.56 1.61 -1.21
N LEU A 107 6.89 0.96 -2.32
CA LEU A 107 7.36 -0.43 -2.33
C LEU A 107 8.82 -0.58 -1.87
N ASN A 108 9.56 0.53 -1.74
CA ASN A 108 10.94 0.50 -1.27
C ASN A 108 10.97 0.33 0.26
N ASP A 109 10.12 1.07 0.98
CA ASP A 109 10.17 1.14 2.45
C ASP A 109 8.85 0.84 3.17
N GLY A 110 7.74 0.67 2.44
CA GLY A 110 6.42 0.38 2.99
C GLY A 110 5.64 1.58 3.48
N SER A 111 6.11 2.81 3.23
CA SER A 111 5.40 4.01 3.63
C SER A 111 4.03 4.07 2.96
N MET A 112 3.01 4.35 3.76
CA MET A 112 1.62 4.33 3.31
C MET A 112 1.02 5.72 3.34
N TYR A 113 0.18 5.97 2.35
CA TYR A 113 -0.49 7.25 2.15
C TYR A 113 -1.95 6.97 1.80
N ALA A 114 -2.87 7.66 2.46
CA ALA A 114 -4.29 7.58 2.16
C ALA A 114 -4.85 8.99 2.01
N ALA A 115 -5.65 9.19 0.96
CA ALA A 115 -6.37 10.43 0.71
C ALA A 115 -7.84 10.11 0.51
N PHE A 116 -8.72 10.77 1.25
CA PHE A 116 -10.16 10.60 1.18
C PHE A 116 -10.80 11.89 0.67
N ASP A 117 -11.88 11.72 -0.09
CA ASP A 117 -12.69 12.81 -0.64
C ASP A 117 -11.83 13.82 -1.42
N ILE A 118 -10.92 13.30 -2.27
CA ILE A 118 -9.86 14.11 -2.93
C ILE A 118 -10.38 15.17 -3.91
N ILE A 119 -11.66 15.11 -4.27
CA ILE A 119 -12.36 16.10 -5.11
C ILE A 119 -13.23 17.07 -4.30
N SER A 120 -13.32 16.90 -2.98
CA SER A 120 -14.06 17.82 -2.11
C SER A 120 -13.22 19.03 -1.71
N ASP A 121 -13.87 20.05 -1.13
CA ASP A 121 -13.19 21.23 -0.60
C ASP A 121 -12.32 20.93 0.64
N ALA A 122 -12.53 19.77 1.28
CA ALA A 122 -11.87 19.40 2.52
C ALA A 122 -11.33 17.95 2.49
N PRO A 123 -10.36 17.65 1.61
CA PRO A 123 -9.79 16.32 1.51
C PRO A 123 -9.02 15.96 2.79
N ARG A 124 -9.14 14.70 3.21
CA ARG A 124 -8.43 14.18 4.39
C ARG A 124 -7.22 13.37 3.94
N TYR A 125 -6.05 13.73 4.44
CA TYR A 125 -4.78 13.07 4.10
C TYR A 125 -4.16 12.42 5.33
N TYR A 126 -3.68 11.20 5.15
CA TYR A 126 -2.98 10.42 6.15
C TYR A 126 -1.70 9.85 5.55
N SER A 127 -0.61 9.83 6.34
CA SER A 127 0.65 9.23 5.92
C SER A 127 1.40 8.63 7.10
N THR A 128 2.10 7.51 6.88
CA THR A 128 3.07 6.98 7.85
C THR A 128 4.44 7.68 7.76
N LYS A 129 4.72 8.40 6.66
CA LYS A 129 6.00 9.09 6.42
C LYS A 129 5.82 10.32 5.55
N GLY A 130 6.25 11.48 6.04
CA GLY A 130 6.12 12.75 5.31
C GLY A 130 4.65 13.14 5.09
N LYS A 131 4.38 13.96 4.08
CA LYS A 131 3.02 14.36 3.71
C LYS A 131 2.58 13.65 2.45
N PHE A 132 1.27 13.46 2.30
CA PHE A 132 0.69 12.97 1.04
C PHE A 132 1.16 13.83 -0.14
N THR A 133 1.13 15.16 0.01
CA THR A 133 1.52 16.13 -1.03
C THR A 133 2.97 16.02 -1.51
N ASP A 134 3.83 15.35 -0.75
CA ASP A 134 5.25 15.20 -1.10
C ASP A 134 5.45 14.09 -2.14
N LEU A 135 4.44 13.25 -2.39
CA LEU A 135 4.48 12.22 -3.42
C LEU A 135 4.56 12.83 -4.84
N PRO A 136 5.24 12.15 -5.79
CA PRO A 136 5.29 12.58 -7.18
C PRO A 136 3.88 12.77 -7.77
N GLU A 137 3.70 13.79 -8.61
CA GLU A 137 2.39 14.13 -9.18
C GLU A 137 1.76 12.95 -9.94
N ARG A 138 2.55 12.20 -10.72
CA ARG A 138 2.07 11.00 -11.43
C ARG A 138 1.55 9.88 -10.52
N VAL A 139 2.03 9.82 -9.27
CA VAL A 139 1.61 8.82 -8.28
C VAL A 139 0.29 9.26 -7.64
N ARG A 140 0.16 10.55 -7.31
CA ARG A 140 -1.06 11.14 -6.73
C ARG A 140 -2.16 11.43 -7.73
N GLY A 141 -1.81 11.51 -9.01
CA GLY A 141 -2.74 11.81 -10.08
C GLY A 141 -3.86 10.78 -10.12
N TRP A 142 -5.09 11.25 -9.99
CA TRP A 142 -6.26 10.45 -10.24
C TRP A 142 -6.65 10.71 -11.70
N ARG A 143 -6.43 9.73 -12.58
CA ARG A 143 -7.08 9.70 -13.89
C ARG A 143 -8.01 8.52 -13.91
N TYR A 144 -9.30 8.80 -13.76
CA TYR A 144 -10.30 7.88 -14.23
C TYR A 144 -10.25 7.93 -15.75
N THR A 145 -9.64 6.93 -16.38
CA THR A 145 -9.92 6.70 -17.79
C THR A 145 -11.27 5.98 -17.81
N GLU A 146 -12.33 6.75 -18.05
CA GLU A 146 -13.52 6.18 -18.69
C GLU A 146 -13.02 5.54 -19.98
N ARG A 147 -12.79 4.23 -19.94
CA ARG A 147 -12.78 3.42 -21.15
C ARG A 147 -14.21 2.93 -21.30
N ASP A 148 -14.93 3.68 -22.13
CA ASP A 148 -16.04 3.30 -23.03
C ASP A 148 -16.92 2.11 -22.62
#